data_AF-A0A640XJV8-F1
#
_entry.id   AF-A0A640XJV8-F1
#
_cell.length_a   1.000
_cell.length_b   1.000
_cell.length_c   1.000
_cell.angle_alpha   90.00
_cell.angle_beta   90.00
_cell.angle_gamma   90.00
#
_symmetry.space_group_name_H-M   'P 1'
#
loop_
_entity.id
_entity.type
_entity.pdbx_description
1 polymer ?
#
loop_
_entity_poly.entity_id
_entity_poly.type
_entity_poly.pdbx_seq_one_letter_code
_entity_poly.pdbx_strand_id
1 'polypeptide(L)'
;MRFIGLLIAAGVAVWVYTDAKKRGYKTLTATGWMMGVFLLMIVFLPIYLIMRTRQAKQVEILTPCKYCGKYYEGTPLYCPNCGHKVGGYSFKEE
;
A
#
# COMPACT_ATOMS: atom_id res chain seq x y z
N MET A 1 -18.56 -8.34 -30.25
CA MET A 1 -17.97 -9.03 -29.06
C MET A 1 -16.45 -8.88 -28.90
N ARG A 2 -15.67 -8.50 -29.94
CA ARG A 2 -14.20 -8.48 -29.87
C ARG A 2 -13.56 -7.27 -29.15
N PHE A 3 -14.26 -6.14 -29.10
CA PHE A 3 -13.79 -4.91 -28.44
C PHE A 3 -14.17 -4.80 -26.96
N ILE A 4 -15.07 -5.68 -26.49
CA ILE A 4 -15.57 -5.65 -25.11
C ILE A 4 -14.41 -5.88 -24.13
N GLY A 5 -13.51 -6.81 -24.43
CA GLY A 5 -12.32 -7.05 -23.60
C GLY A 5 -11.37 -5.86 -23.53
N LEU A 6 -11.26 -5.08 -24.61
CA LEU A 6 -10.39 -3.90 -24.68
C LEU A 6 -10.97 -2.75 -23.86
N LEU A 7 -12.29 -2.56 -23.90
CA LEU A 7 -13.00 -1.60 -23.04
C LEU A 7 -12.90 -1.96 -21.56
N ILE A 8 -13.01 -3.24 -21.22
CA ILE A 8 -12.83 -3.74 -19.85
C ILE A 8 -11.39 -3.47 -19.39
N ALA A 9 -10.39 -3.82 -20.20
CA ALA A 9 -8.99 -3.58 -19.87
C ALA A 9 -8.68 -2.09 -19.65
N ALA A 10 -9.23 -1.22 -20.50
CA ALA A 10 -9.08 0.23 -20.35
C ALA A 10 -9.73 0.75 -19.06
N GLY A 11 -10.96 0.31 -18.76
CA GLY A 11 -11.66 0.68 -17.52
C GLY A 11 -10.92 0.19 -16.26
N VAL A 12 -10.41 -1.04 -16.28
CA VAL A 12 -9.64 -1.63 -15.19
C VAL A 12 -8.31 -0.89 -14.99
N ALA A 13 -7.59 -0.53 -16.06
CA ALA A 13 -6.33 0.20 -15.95
C ALA A 13 -6.53 1.60 -15.33
N VAL A 14 -7.57 2.33 -15.77
CA VAL A 14 -7.94 3.63 -15.17
C VAL A 14 -8.32 3.46 -13.71
N TRP A 15 -9.10 2.42 -13.39
CA TRP A 15 -9.50 2.13 -12.02
C TRP A 15 -8.28 1.85 -11.12
N VAL A 16 -7.35 1.00 -11.55
CA VAL A 16 -6.11 0.68 -10.82
C VAL A 16 -5.29 1.95 -10.57
N TYR A 17 -5.14 2.83 -11.56
CA TYR A 17 -4.42 4.09 -11.38
C TYR A 17 -5.09 4.98 -10.32
N THR A 18 -6.42 5.12 -10.38
CA THR A 18 -7.16 5.92 -9.40
C THR A 18 -7.17 5.29 -8.00
N ASP A 19 -7.24 3.96 -7.89
CA ASP A 19 -7.16 3.23 -6.62
C ASP A 19 -5.77 3.35 -5.99
N ALA A 20 -4.70 3.23 -6.79
CA ALA A 20 -3.33 3.42 -6.34
C ALA A 20 -3.11 4.85 -5.84
N LYS A 21 -3.58 5.87 -6.56
CA LYS A 21 -3.48 7.27 -6.10
C LYS A 21 -4.26 7.53 -4.81
N LYS A 22 -5.47 7.00 -4.68
CA LYS A 22 -6.27 7.14 -3.45
C LYS A 22 -5.60 6.52 -2.23
N ARG A 23 -4.75 5.52 -2.43
CA ARG A 23 -4.00 4.81 -1.37
C ARG A 23 -2.65 5.45 -1.04
N GLY A 24 -2.31 6.59 -1.64
CA GLY A 24 -1.07 7.31 -1.36
C GLY A 24 0.18 6.72 -2.05
N TYR A 25 0.02 5.84 -3.04
CA TYR A 25 1.16 5.37 -3.82
C TYR A 25 1.83 6.53 -4.54
N LYS A 26 3.17 6.52 -4.57
CA LYS A 26 3.96 7.44 -5.40
C LYS A 26 3.52 7.30 -6.86
N THR A 27 3.57 8.41 -7.61
CA THR A 27 3.18 8.47 -9.03
C THR A 27 3.90 7.45 -9.90
N LEU A 28 5.17 7.13 -9.58
CA LEU A 28 5.95 6.10 -10.26
C LEU A 28 5.38 4.70 -10.03
N THR A 29 5.10 4.33 -8.79
CA THR A 29 4.53 3.02 -8.43
C THR A 29 3.13 2.85 -9.01
N ALA A 30 2.30 3.90 -8.96
CA ALA A 30 0.98 3.91 -9.58
C ALA A 30 1.04 3.74 -11.11
N THR A 31 2.01 4.37 -11.76
CA THR A 31 2.23 4.23 -13.22
C THR A 31 2.74 2.84 -13.57
N GLY A 32 3.62 2.24 -12.77
CA GLY A 32 4.09 0.87 -12.95
C GLY A 32 2.94 -0.15 -12.89
N TRP A 33 2.02 0.01 -11.94
CA TRP A 33 0.82 -0.83 -11.87
C TRP A 33 -0.12 -0.64 -13.05
N MET A 34 -0.34 0.61 -13.47
CA MET A 34 -1.15 0.90 -14.65
C MET A 34 -0.56 0.26 -15.91
N MET A 35 0.75 0.36 -16.11
CA MET A 35 1.44 -0.20 -17.27
C MET A 35 1.43 -1.75 -17.24
N GLY A 36 1.63 -2.36 -16.07
CA GLY A 36 1.58 -3.81 -15.89
C GLY A 36 0.19 -4.42 -16.13
N VAL A 37 -0.87 -3.78 -15.62
CA VAL A 37 -2.26 -4.23 -15.85
C VAL A 37 -2.69 -4.03 -17.31
N PHE A 38 -2.22 -2.97 -17.97
CA PHE A 38 -2.48 -2.74 -19.38
C PHE A 38 -1.81 -3.80 -20.29
N LEU A 39 -0.56 -4.18 -19.98
CA LEU A 39 0.19 -5.21 -20.74
C LEU A 39 -0.26 -6.65 -20.43
N LEU A 40 -0.57 -6.96 -19.17
CA LEU A 40 -0.85 -8.32 -18.69
C LEU A 40 -1.97 -8.31 -17.64
N MET A 41 -3.19 -8.00 -18.09
CA MET A 41 -4.39 -7.85 -17.25
C MET A 41 -4.66 -9.04 -16.32
N ILE A 42 -4.48 -10.27 -16.81
CA ILE A 42 -4.77 -11.50 -16.06
C ILE A 42 -3.78 -11.73 -14.90
N VAL A 43 -2.52 -11.30 -15.05
CA VAL A 43 -1.45 -11.62 -14.09
C VAL A 43 -1.22 -10.46 -13.11
N PHE A 44 -1.15 -9.23 -13.61
CA PHE A 44 -0.85 -8.08 -12.76
C PHE A 44 -2.03 -7.68 -11.87
N LEU A 45 -3.27 -7.96 -12.27
CA LEU A 45 -4.43 -7.63 -11.46
C LEU A 45 -4.53 -8.43 -10.15
N PRO A 46 -4.44 -9.78 -10.13
CA PRO A 46 -4.43 -10.52 -8.87
C PRO A 46 -3.20 -10.17 -8.03
N ILE A 47 -2.03 -9.96 -8.65
CA ILE A 47 -0.82 -9.52 -7.94
C ILE A 47 -1.02 -8.13 -7.31
N TYR A 48 -1.63 -7.19 -8.04
CA TYR A 48 -1.98 -5.86 -7.52
C TYR A 48 -2.89 -5.96 -6.30
N LEU A 49 -3.94 -6.79 -6.38
CA LEU A 49 -4.88 -6.99 -5.27
C LEU A 49 -4.20 -7.60 -4.03
N ILE A 50 -3.31 -8.58 -4.21
CA ILE A 50 -2.54 -9.16 -3.09
C ILE A 50 -1.59 -8.12 -2.48
N MET A 51 -0.84 -7.38 -3.29
CA MET A 51 0.12 -6.38 -2.83
C MET A 51 -0.60 -5.21 -2.12
N ARG A 52 -1.75 -4.78 -2.65
CA ARG A 52 -2.66 -3.82 -2.03
C ARG A 52 -3.11 -4.27 -0.64
N THR A 53 -3.41 -5.56 -0.47
CA THR A 53 -3.88 -6.10 0.82
C THR A 53 -2.76 -6.13 1.86
N ARG A 54 -1.52 -6.40 1.43
CA ARG A 54 -0.33 -6.34 2.31
C ARG A 54 -0.02 -4.92 2.79
N GLN A 55 -0.10 -3.94 1.90
CA GLN A 55 0.14 -2.53 2.24
C GLN A 55 -0.85 -2.00 3.29
N ALA A 56 -2.13 -2.38 3.20
CA ALA A 56 -3.12 -2.02 4.22
C ALA A 56 -2.80 -2.60 5.62
N LYS A 57 -2.08 -3.73 5.69
CA LYS A 57 -1.76 -4.43 6.94
C LYS A 57 -0.45 -3.97 7.58
N GLN A 58 0.49 -3.40 6.82
CA GLN A 58 1.82 -3.03 7.34
C GLN A 58 1.82 -1.86 8.35
N VAL A 59 0.70 -1.15 8.52
CA VAL A 59 0.62 0.01 9.43
C VAL A 59 0.27 -0.38 10.88
N GLU A 60 -0.08 -1.65 11.14
CA GLU A 60 -0.38 -2.13 12.49
C GLU A 60 0.84 -2.80 13.13
N ILE A 61 1.95 -2.06 13.23
CA ILE A 61 3.11 -2.52 14.01
C ILE A 61 2.79 -2.30 15.49
N LEU A 62 2.19 -3.30 16.15
CA LEU A 62 2.12 -3.35 17.60
C LEU A 62 3.52 -3.59 18.16
N THR A 63 4.32 -2.53 18.23
CA THR A 63 5.67 -2.61 18.78
C THR A 63 5.58 -2.52 20.30
N PRO A 64 6.12 -3.48 21.07
CA PRO A 64 6.18 -3.33 22.52
C PRO A 64 7.22 -2.27 22.90
N CYS A 65 6.83 -1.38 23.81
CA CYS A 65 7.70 -0.38 24.40
C CYS A 65 8.78 -1.04 25.28
N LYS A 66 10.07 -0.83 24.98
CA LYS A 66 11.19 -1.37 25.80
C LYS A 66 11.21 -0.86 27.24
N TYR A 67 10.68 0.33 27.49
CA TYR A 67 10.70 0.96 28.81
C TYR A 67 9.51 0.59 29.69
N CYS A 68 8.34 0.37 29.07
CA CYS A 68 7.07 0.23 29.76
C CYS A 68 6.38 -1.11 29.53
N GLY A 69 6.87 -1.91 28.59
CA GLY A 69 6.30 -3.21 28.21
C GLY A 69 4.91 -3.14 27.58
N LYS A 70 4.31 -1.95 27.47
CA LYS A 70 3.00 -1.74 26.86
C LYS A 70 3.11 -1.67 25.35
N TYR A 71 2.12 -2.25 24.67
CA TYR A 71 1.96 -2.11 23.24
C TYR A 71 1.44 -0.71 22.90
N TYR A 72 1.89 -0.18 21.78
CA TYR A 72 1.37 1.04 21.19
C TYR A 72 1.13 0.81 19.71
N GLU A 73 0.12 1.48 19.18
CA GLU A 73 -0.26 1.39 17.77
C GLU A 73 0.47 2.49 16.98
N GLY A 74 0.90 2.13 15.76
CA GLY A 74 1.55 3.05 14.82
C GLY A 74 3.03 3.32 15.11
N THR A 75 3.53 4.43 14.58
CA THR A 75 4.95 4.85 14.64
C THR A 75 5.16 6.14 15.46
N PRO A 76 4.66 6.22 16.71
CA PRO A 76 4.80 7.43 17.49
C PRO A 76 6.28 7.67 17.86
N LEU A 77 6.73 8.93 17.79
CA LEU A 77 8.08 9.32 18.21
C LEU A 77 8.29 9.10 19.72
N TYR A 78 7.22 9.23 20.50
CA TYR A 78 7.18 9.08 21.94
C TYR A 78 6.10 8.07 22.32
N CYS A 79 6.38 7.18 23.26
CA CYS A 79 5.38 6.21 23.71
C CYS A 79 4.22 6.94 24.42
N PRO A 80 2.95 6.71 24.03
CA PRO A 80 1.79 7.37 24.65
C PRO A 80 1.58 6.98 26.12
N ASN A 81 2.13 5.84 26.55
CA ASN A 81 1.94 5.32 27.91
C ASN A 81 3.01 5.80 28.90
N CYS A 82 4.22 6.10 28.43
CA CYS A 82 5.34 6.44 29.33
C CYS A 82 6.13 7.70 28.92
N GLY A 83 5.88 8.27 27.75
CA GLY A 83 6.57 9.47 27.26
C GLY A 83 8.01 9.24 26.79
N HIS A 84 8.56 8.02 26.87
CA HIS A 84 9.90 7.73 26.35
C HIS A 84 9.95 7.72 24.82
N LYS A 85 11.07 8.18 24.25
CA LYS A 85 11.30 8.19 22.80
C LYS A 85 11.49 6.75 22.29
N VAL A 86 10.60 6.29 21.41
CA VAL A 86 10.59 4.89 20.90
C VAL A 86 11.00 4.75 19.43
N GLY A 87 11.22 5.86 18.73
CA GLY A 87 11.78 5.88 17.38
C GLY A 87 10.73 5.63 16.30
N GLY A 88 10.33 6.70 15.60
CA GLY A 88 9.46 6.59 14.43
C GLY A 88 10.24 6.00 13.25
N TYR A 89 9.87 4.80 12.82
CA TYR A 89 10.40 4.23 11.57
C TYR A 89 9.85 5.04 10.38
N SER A 90 10.75 5.73 9.67
CA SER A 90 10.47 6.21 8.31
C SER A 90 10.58 5.02 7.37
N PHE A 91 9.45 4.55 6.83
CA PHE A 91 9.46 3.70 5.65
C PHE A 91 10.10 4.50 4.50
N LYS A 92 11.39 4.27 4.27
CA LYS A 92 12.09 4.74 3.08
C LYS A 92 11.82 3.70 2.00
N GLU A 93 10.73 3.90 1.25
CA GLU A 93 10.44 3.12 0.05
C GLU A 93 11.45 3.51 -1.04
N GLU A 94 12.43 2.62 -1.27
CA GLU A 94 13.26 2.54 -2.48
C GLU A 94 12.51 1.90 -3.64
#